data_AF-A0AAW2TCQ6-F1
#
_entry.id   AF-A0AAW2TCQ6-F1
#
_cell.length_a   1.000
_cell.length_b   1.000
_cell.length_c   1.000
_cell.angle_alpha   90.00
_cell.angle_beta   90.00
_cell.angle_gamma   90.00
#
_symmetry.space_group_name_H-M   'P 1'
#
loop_
_entity.id
_entity.type
_entity.pdbx_description
1 polymer ?
#
loop_
_entity_poly.entity_id
_entity_poly.type
_entity_poly.pdbx_seq_one_letter_code
_entity_poly.pdbx_strand_id
1 'polypeptide(L)'
;MGGIGKSTLPREVYNHVDVAARFECRAWAAVSREFNPKEIIKSLMLQLLDREEKREMLEIMEKSDLQNVKNMLHQQLQGKRYFIVLDDVWQEEAWESLTGAFPDEEAYIEM
;
A
#
# COMPACT_ATOMS: atom_id res chain seq x y z
N MET A 1 24.40 0.73 10.94
CA MET A 1 24.49 -0.74 10.79
C MET A 1 23.07 -1.30 10.77
N GLY A 2 22.50 -1.51 9.58
CA GLY A 2 21.17 -2.08 9.39
C GLY A 2 21.30 -3.30 8.50
N GLY A 3 21.02 -4.49 9.04
CA GLY A 3 21.28 -5.74 8.34
C GLY A 3 20.95 -6.98 9.17
N ILE A 4 19.89 -6.92 9.97
CA ILE A 4 19.41 -8.07 10.77
C ILE A 4 18.42 -8.94 9.97
N GLY A 5 18.07 -8.54 8.74
CA GLY A 5 17.11 -9.29 7.92
C GLY A 5 15.66 -9.10 8.35
N LYS A 6 15.32 -7.97 9.00
CA LYS A 6 13.93 -7.62 9.35
C LYS A 6 13.02 -7.64 8.11
N SER A 7 13.53 -7.12 7.01
CA SER A 7 12.84 -7.14 5.72
C SER A 7 13.01 -8.45 4.95
N THR A 8 13.88 -9.38 5.39
CA THR A 8 14.12 -10.66 4.69
C THR A 8 12.90 -11.57 4.78
N LEU A 9 12.37 -11.78 5.98
CA LEU A 9 11.23 -12.68 6.18
C LEU A 9 9.92 -12.14 5.56
N PRO A 10 9.56 -10.85 5.68
CA PRO A 10 8.46 -10.26 4.93
C PRO A 10 8.64 -10.36 3.41
N ARG A 11 9.87 -10.22 2.89
CA ARG A 11 10.15 -10.42 1.45
C ARG A 11 9.94 -11.86 1.02
N GLU A 12 10.38 -12.83 1.81
CA GLU A 12 10.17 -14.25 1.50
C GLU A 12 8.69 -14.60 1.46
N VAL A 13 7.90 -14.13 2.43
CA VAL A 13 6.44 -14.32 2.45
C VAL A 13 5.77 -13.63 1.26
N TYR A 14 6.11 -12.36 0.99
CA TYR A 14 5.55 -11.60 -0.13
C TYR A 14 5.80 -12.26 -1.50
N ASN A 15 6.97 -12.87 -1.67
CA ASN A 15 7.38 -13.54 -2.90
C ASN A 15 6.96 -15.01 -2.98
N HIS A 16 6.45 -15.59 -1.89
CA HIS A 16 6.03 -16.99 -1.88
C HIS A 16 4.89 -17.21 -2.88
N VAL A 17 5.01 -18.22 -3.74
CA VAL A 17 4.07 -18.45 -4.86
C VAL A 17 2.62 -18.61 -4.37
N ASP A 18 2.42 -19.35 -3.28
CA ASP A 18 1.09 -19.56 -2.71
C ASP A 18 0.47 -18.29 -2.08
N VAL A 19 1.31 -17.35 -1.65
CA VAL A 19 0.86 -16.04 -1.15
C VAL A 19 0.51 -15.19 -2.36
N ALA A 20 1.44 -15.11 -3.32
CA ALA A 20 1.26 -14.38 -4.57
C ALA A 20 -0.03 -14.74 -5.32
N ALA A 21 -0.38 -16.03 -5.36
CA ALA A 21 -1.55 -16.53 -6.07
C ALA A 21 -2.89 -16.22 -5.38
N ARG A 22 -2.89 -15.85 -4.09
CA ARG A 22 -4.12 -15.59 -3.31
C ARG A 22 -4.61 -14.15 -3.40
N PHE A 23 -3.71 -13.21 -3.67
CA PHE A 23 -3.99 -11.78 -3.66
C PHE A 23 -4.03 -11.20 -5.07
N GLU A 24 -5.10 -10.49 -5.37
CA GLU A 24 -5.30 -9.77 -6.63
C GLU A 24 -4.44 -8.50 -6.68
N CYS A 25 -4.25 -7.86 -5.52
CA CYS A 25 -3.47 -6.64 -5.38
C CYS A 25 -2.30 -6.88 -4.44
N ARG A 26 -1.08 -6.56 -4.87
CA ARG A 26 0.12 -6.63 -4.04
C ARG A 26 0.99 -5.41 -4.28
N ALA A 27 1.39 -4.75 -3.21
CA ALA A 27 2.32 -3.63 -3.28
C ALA A 27 3.15 -3.52 -2.01
N TRP A 28 4.30 -2.86 -2.13
CA TRP A 28 5.24 -2.67 -1.06
C TRP A 28 5.71 -1.21 -1.04
N ALA A 29 5.68 -0.56 0.12
CA ALA A 29 6.35 0.72 0.33
C ALA A 29 7.27 0.68 1.54
N ALA A 30 8.43 1.32 1.45
CA ALA A 30 9.27 1.61 2.61
C ALA A 30 8.91 3.00 3.14
N VAL A 31 8.68 3.11 4.44
CA VAL A 31 8.30 4.37 5.11
C VAL A 31 9.55 4.96 5.76
N SER A 32 10.15 5.96 5.13
CA SER A 32 11.28 6.67 5.73
C SER A 32 10.85 7.49 6.96
N ARG A 33 11.80 7.87 7.81
CA ARG A 33 11.53 8.75 8.97
C ARG A 33 10.94 10.09 8.56
N GLU A 34 11.44 10.66 7.46
CA GLU A 34 10.83 11.77 6.77
C GLU A 34 9.90 11.17 5.72
N PHE A 35 8.62 11.01 6.04
CA PHE A 35 7.63 10.44 5.13
C PHE A 35 6.71 11.50 4.55
N ASN A 36 6.26 11.28 3.32
CA ASN A 36 5.15 12.00 2.71
C ASN A 36 4.03 10.99 2.41
N PRO A 37 2.90 11.03 3.13
CA PRO A 37 1.84 10.04 2.95
C PRO A 37 1.29 10.03 1.52
N LYS A 38 1.23 11.19 0.84
CA LYS A 38 0.79 11.27 -0.56
C LYS A 38 1.73 10.50 -1.49
N GLU A 39 3.05 10.65 -1.31
CA GLU A 39 4.03 9.93 -2.14
C GLU A 39 4.07 8.43 -1.85
N ILE A 40 3.83 8.03 -0.60
CA ILE A 40 3.69 6.61 -0.25
C ILE A 40 2.48 6.00 -0.96
N ILE A 41 1.31 6.65 -0.87
CA ILE A 41 0.08 6.16 -1.51
C ILE A 41 0.22 6.14 -3.03
N LYS A 42 0.83 7.17 -3.63
CA LYS A 42 1.17 7.17 -5.07
C LYS A 42 2.04 5.97 -5.42
N SER A 43 3.11 5.73 -4.67
CA SER A 43 4.01 4.59 -4.91
C SER A 43 3.29 3.24 -4.85
N LEU A 44 2.37 3.06 -3.89
CA LEU A 44 1.53 1.87 -3.81
C LEU A 44 0.61 1.76 -5.02
N MET A 45 -0.13 2.82 -5.36
CA MET A 45 -1.06 2.84 -6.49
C MET A 45 -0.37 2.46 -7.81
N LEU A 46 0.84 2.96 -8.07
CA LEU A 46 1.58 2.65 -9.30
C LEU A 46 2.04 1.20 -9.39
N GLN A 47 2.14 0.48 -8.27
CA GLN A 47 2.43 -0.97 -8.28
C GLN A 47 1.18 -1.79 -8.62
N LEU A 48 0.00 -1.24 -8.40
CA LEU A 48 -1.30 -1.90 -8.60
C LEU A 48 -1.91 -1.66 -9.99
N LEU A 49 -1.30 -0.81 -10.81
CA LEU A 49 -1.78 -0.42 -12.13
C LEU A 49 -0.95 -1.03 -13.25
N ASP A 50 -1.58 -1.22 -14.40
CA ASP A 50 -0.91 -1.58 -15.63
C ASP A 50 -0.15 -0.40 -16.23
N ARG A 51 0.81 -0.68 -17.13
CA ARG A 51 1.69 0.34 -17.69
C ARG A 51 0.95 1.50 -18.37
N GLU A 52 -0.14 1.20 -19.05
CA GLU A 52 -0.96 2.18 -19.77
C GLU A 52 -1.67 3.16 -18.81
N GLU A 53 -2.14 2.66 -17.67
CA GLU A 53 -2.91 3.44 -16.68
C GLU A 53 -2.02 4.35 -15.82
N LYS A 54 -0.74 3.98 -15.62
CA LYS A 54 0.17 4.70 -14.71
C LYS A 54 0.37 6.17 -15.06
N ARG A 55 0.49 6.51 -16.34
CA ARG A 55 0.79 7.90 -16.74
C ARG A 55 -0.37 8.82 -16.40
N GLU A 56 -1.59 8.43 -16.79
CA GLU A 56 -2.80 9.19 -16.50
C GLU A 56 -3.03 9.31 -15.00
N MET A 57 -2.90 8.20 -14.25
CA MET A 57 -3.08 8.22 -12.80
C MET A 57 -2.05 9.10 -12.10
N LEU A 58 -0.79 9.10 -12.53
CA LEU A 58 0.25 10.01 -12.01
C LEU A 58 -0.17 11.48 -12.15
N GLU A 59 -0.61 11.88 -13.33
CA GLU A 59 -1.03 13.26 -13.61
C GLU A 59 -2.23 13.67 -12.76
N ILE A 60 -3.18 12.76 -12.56
CA ILE A 60 -4.35 12.98 -11.69
C ILE A 60 -3.91 13.14 -10.23
N MET A 61 -3.08 12.23 -9.72
CA MET A 61 -2.63 12.23 -8.33
C MET A 61 -1.72 13.43 -8.00
N GLU A 62 -0.90 13.90 -8.95
CA GLU A 62 -0.09 15.13 -8.79
C GLU A 62 -0.98 16.33 -8.45
N LYS A 63 -2.11 16.48 -9.17
CA LYS A 63 -3.05 17.61 -9.02
C LYS A 63 -4.06 17.43 -7.89
N SER A 64 -4.15 16.24 -7.29
CA SER A 64 -5.12 15.91 -6.24
C SER A 64 -4.57 16.20 -4.85
N ASP A 65 -5.43 16.53 -3.89
CA ASP A 65 -5.03 16.56 -2.48
C ASP A 65 -4.84 15.14 -1.91
N LEU A 66 -4.32 15.06 -0.68
CA LEU A 66 -4.06 13.79 -0.01
C LEU A 66 -5.34 12.95 0.16
N GLN A 67 -6.48 13.56 0.48
CA GLN A 67 -7.72 12.81 0.72
C GLN A 67 -8.24 12.16 -0.56
N ASN A 68 -8.16 12.87 -1.68
CA ASN A 68 -8.52 12.34 -2.99
C ASN A 68 -7.58 11.20 -3.41
N VAL A 69 -6.27 11.34 -3.15
CA VAL A 69 -5.30 10.26 -3.41
C VAL A 69 -5.57 9.03 -2.53
N LYS A 70 -5.95 9.22 -1.26
CA LYS A 70 -6.41 8.12 -0.38
C LYS A 70 -7.64 7.41 -0.96
N ASN A 71 -8.64 8.17 -1.37
CA ASN A 71 -9.89 7.63 -1.92
C ASN A 71 -9.64 6.82 -3.21
N MET A 72 -8.70 7.26 -4.05
CA MET A 72 -8.31 6.53 -5.26
C MET A 72 -7.69 5.17 -4.94
N LEU A 73 -6.75 5.10 -3.98
CA LEU A 73 -6.18 3.83 -3.55
C LEU A 73 -7.25 2.94 -2.89
N HIS A 74 -8.12 3.53 -2.07
CA HIS A 74 -9.22 2.81 -1.43
C HIS A 74 -10.13 2.14 -2.48
N GLN A 75 -10.57 2.89 -3.49
CA GLN A 75 -11.38 2.37 -4.59
C GLN A 75 -10.64 1.29 -5.39
N GLN A 76 -9.33 1.42 -5.58
CA GLN A 76 -8.53 0.42 -6.29
C GLN A 76 -8.46 -0.91 -5.53
N LEU A 77 -8.50 -0.87 -4.20
CA LEU A 77 -8.44 -2.05 -3.32
C LEU A 77 -9.82 -2.62 -2.98
N GLN A 78 -10.88 -1.82 -3.10
CA GLN A 78 -12.22 -2.18 -2.66
C GLN A 78 -12.73 -3.47 -3.33
N GLY A 79 -13.18 -4.43 -2.51
CA GLY A 79 -13.71 -5.71 -2.96
C GLY A 79 -12.68 -6.67 -3.54
N LYS A 80 -11.38 -6.37 -3.43
CA LYS A 80 -10.28 -7.23 -3.88
C LYS A 80 -9.51 -7.76 -2.69
N ARG A 81 -9.02 -9.00 -2.78
CA ARG A 81 -8.05 -9.50 -1.80
C ARG A 81 -6.70 -8.84 -2.04
N TYR A 82 -6.26 -8.00 -1.11
CA TYR A 82 -4.99 -7.28 -1.22
C TYR A 82 -3.97 -7.68 -0.14
N PHE A 83 -2.69 -7.58 -0.48
CA PHE A 83 -1.58 -7.71 0.46
C PHE A 83 -0.60 -6.56 0.28
N ILE A 84 -0.66 -5.60 1.20
CA ILE A 84 0.18 -4.39 1.19
C ILE A 84 1.19 -4.48 2.32
N VAL A 85 2.46 -4.29 2.00
CA VAL A 85 3.55 -4.24 2.99
C VAL A 85 4.02 -2.79 3.15
N LEU A 86 3.94 -2.27 4.37
CA LEU A 86 4.58 -1.02 4.77
C LEU A 86 5.80 -1.37 5.63
N ASP A 87 6.99 -1.26 5.05
CA ASP A 87 8.25 -1.59 5.72
C ASP A 87 8.84 -0.37 6.43
N ASP A 88 9.59 -0.61 7.51
CA ASP A 88 10.27 0.41 8.31
C ASP A 88 9.37 1.55 8.85
N VAL A 89 8.13 1.28 9.28
CA VAL A 89 7.27 2.30 9.89
C VAL A 89 7.80 2.71 11.28
N TRP A 90 8.22 3.97 11.44
CA TRP A 90 8.88 4.46 12.66
C TRP A 90 7.96 5.18 13.67
N GLN A 91 6.79 5.65 13.24
CA GLN A 91 5.91 6.56 13.99
C GLN A 91 4.45 6.14 13.83
N GLU A 92 3.65 6.29 14.90
CA GLU A 92 2.22 5.98 14.87
C GLU A 92 1.47 6.91 13.92
N GLU A 93 1.88 8.18 13.88
CA GLU A 93 1.39 9.21 12.99
C GLU A 93 1.55 8.84 11.52
N ALA A 94 2.60 8.08 11.19
CA ALA A 94 2.80 7.58 9.83
C ALA A 94 1.72 6.59 9.44
N TRP A 95 1.38 5.65 10.34
CA TRP A 95 0.29 4.70 10.12
C TRP A 95 -1.06 5.41 10.04
N GLU A 96 -1.40 6.26 11.01
CA GLU A 96 -2.65 7.04 11.03
C GLU A 96 -2.83 7.90 9.77
N SER A 97 -1.74 8.46 9.26
CA SER A 97 -1.78 9.26 8.03
C SER A 97 -2.08 8.42 6.78
N LEU A 98 -1.92 7.10 6.82
CA LEU A 98 -2.11 6.18 5.69
C LEU A 98 -3.41 5.36 5.79
N THR A 99 -3.89 5.06 7.00
CA THR A 99 -5.00 4.11 7.23
C THR A 99 -6.24 4.37 6.40
N GLY A 100 -6.68 5.62 6.28
CA GLY A 100 -7.86 6.00 5.48
C GLY A 100 -7.76 5.72 3.97
N ALA A 101 -6.62 5.23 3.46
CA ALA A 101 -6.46 4.76 2.09
C ALA A 101 -6.81 3.28 1.90
N PHE A 102 -6.90 2.50 2.98
CA PHE A 102 -7.14 1.07 2.93
C PHE A 102 -8.59 0.77 3.30
N PRO A 103 -9.32 -0.04 2.51
CA PRO A 103 -10.67 -0.46 2.89
C PRO A 103 -10.64 -1.40 4.10
N ASP A 104 -11.36 -1.05 5.16
CA ASP A 104 -11.65 -1.99 6.23
C ASP A 104 -12.81 -2.88 5.79
N GLU A 105 -12.57 -4.17 5.58
CA GLU A 105 -13.65 -5.15 5.63
C GLU A 105 -13.92 -5.40 7.12
N GLU A 106 -15.01 -4.82 7.65
CA GLU A 106 -15.61 -5.32 8.88
C GLU A 106 -16.01 -6.78 8.64
N ALA A 107 -15.09 -7.70 8.91
CA ALA A 107 -15.42 -9.11 9.07
C ALA A 107 -16.30 -9.21 10.31
N TYR A 108 -17.61 -9.22 10.11
CA TYR A 108 -18.56 -9.73 11.11
C TYR A 108 -18.17 -11.18 11.39
N ILE A 109 -17.33 -11.39 12.41
CA ILE A 109 -17.16 -12.70 13.02
C ILE A 109 -18.42 -12.91 13.85
N GLU A 110 -19.41 -13.61 13.29
CA GLU A 110 -20.39 -14.28 14.14
C GLU A 110 -19.63 -15.30 14.99
N MET A 111 -19.67 -15.11 16.31
CA MET A 111 -19.29 -16.10 17.31
C MET A 111 -20.47 -17.02 17.62
#